data_AF-A0A1C2ABW0-F1
#
_entry.id   AF-A0A1C2ABW0-F1
#
_cell.length_a   1.000
_cell.length_b   1.000
_cell.length_c   1.000
_cell.angle_alpha   90.00
_cell.angle_beta   90.00
_cell.angle_gamma   90.00
#
_symmetry.space_group_name_H-M   'P 1'
#
loop_
_entity.id
_entity.type
_entity.pdbx_description
1 polymer ?
#
loop_
_entity_poly.entity_id
_entity_poly.type
_entity_poly.pdbx_seq_one_letter_code
_entity_poly.pdbx_strand_id
1 'polypeptide(L)' 'DISTKEGLRDEMTKRANGRRTIPQIFFDDYHVGGYQELRELEKTGKLLSSLE' A
#
# COMPACT_ATOMS: atom_id res chain seq x y z
N ASP A 1 -10.13 10.39 1.65
CA ASP A 1 -10.27 9.06 2.25
C ASP A 1 -10.84 8.11 1.20
N ILE A 2 -10.37 6.87 1.17
CA ILE A 2 -10.86 5.82 0.27
C ILE A 2 -12.30 5.38 0.58
N SER A 3 -12.75 5.57 1.82
CA SER A 3 -14.09 5.21 2.28
C SER A 3 -15.16 6.24 1.89
N THR A 4 -14.77 7.47 1.56
CA THR A 4 -15.71 8.59 1.37
C THR A 4 -15.94 8.97 -0.10
N LYS A 5 -15.15 8.43 -1.03
CA LYS A 5 -15.26 8.74 -2.46
C LYS A 5 -15.59 7.48 -3.24
N GLU A 6 -16.62 7.57 -4.07
CA GLU A 6 -17.01 6.50 -5.00
C GLU A 6 -15.87 6.22 -6.00
N GLY A 7 -15.69 4.96 -6.37
CA GLY A 7 -14.66 4.53 -7.33
C GLY A 7 -13.23 4.41 -6.78
N LEU A 8 -12.86 5.11 -5.70
CA LEU A 8 -11.48 5.02 -5.15
C LEU A 8 -11.13 3.63 -4.62
N ARG A 9 -12.10 2.89 -4.10
CA ARG A 9 -11.91 1.49 -3.67
C ARG A 9 -11.56 0.58 -4.85
N ASP A 10 -12.19 0.79 -6.00
CA ASP A 10 -11.95 -0.02 -7.18
C ASP A 10 -10.61 0.34 -7.82
N GLU A 11 -10.26 1.62 -7.86
CA GLU A 11 -8.94 2.08 -8.31
C GLU A 11 -7.82 1.50 -7.41
N MET A 12 -7.95 1.60 -6.10
CA MET A 12 -7.00 1.01 -5.15
C MET A 12 -6.91 -0.51 -5.34
N THR A 13 -8.03 -1.20 -5.49
CA THR A 13 -8.04 -2.67 -5.71
C THR A 13 -7.28 -3.05 -6.98
N LYS A 14 -7.44 -2.28 -8.07
CA LYS A 14 -6.69 -2.49 -9.32
C LYS A 14 -5.19 -2.27 -9.11
N ARG A 15 -4.80 -1.20 -8.40
CA ARG A 15 -3.40 -0.90 -8.08
C ARG A 15 -2.78 -1.93 -7.13
N ALA A 16 -3.57 -2.50 -6.22
CA ALA A 16 -3.13 -3.47 -5.22
C ALA A 16 -3.16 -4.93 -5.70
N ASN A 17 -3.13 -5.18 -7.01
CA ASN A 17 -3.20 -6.52 -7.62
C ASN A 17 -4.42 -7.34 -7.14
N GLY A 18 -5.56 -6.69 -6.98
CA GLY A 18 -6.81 -7.32 -6.53
C GLY A 18 -6.99 -7.40 -5.00
N ARG A 19 -6.02 -6.93 -4.20
CA ARG A 19 -6.18 -6.87 -2.74
C ARG A 19 -7.20 -5.78 -2.36
N ARG A 20 -8.13 -6.14 -1.48
CA ARG A 20 -9.23 -5.27 -1.03
C ARG A 20 -9.10 -4.81 0.43
N THR A 21 -8.29 -5.51 1.22
CA THR A 21 -8.08 -5.23 2.64
C THR A 21 -7.37 -3.91 2.81
N ILE A 22 -7.84 -3.04 3.70
CA ILE A 22 -7.14 -1.79 4.03
C ILE A 22 -6.39 -1.92 5.36
N PRO A 23 -5.26 -1.20 5.54
CA PRO A 23 -4.62 -0.30 4.58
C PRO A 23 -3.91 -1.04 3.41
N GLN A 24 -3.82 -0.38 2.25
CA GLN A 24 -2.88 -0.72 1.16
C GLN A 24 -1.92 0.46 0.99
N ILE A 25 -0.64 0.19 1.06
CA ILE A 25 0.45 1.17 1.12
C ILE A 25 1.23 1.13 -0.19
N PHE A 26 1.50 2.31 -0.73
CA PHE A 26 2.21 2.51 -1.98
C PHE A 26 3.27 3.59 -1.77
N PHE A 27 4.43 3.42 -2.40
CA PHE A 27 5.43 4.48 -2.61
C PHE A 27 5.44 4.77 -4.11
N ASP A 28 4.90 5.92 -4.50
CA ASP A 28 4.62 6.25 -5.90
C ASP A 28 3.83 5.12 -6.62
N ASP A 29 4.48 4.43 -7.56
CA ASP A 29 3.91 3.31 -8.31
C ASP A 29 4.25 1.93 -7.71
N TYR A 30 5.13 1.89 -6.70
CA TYR A 30 5.51 0.67 -6.02
C TYR A 30 4.47 0.29 -4.96
N HIS A 31 3.86 -0.89 -5.11
CA HIS A 31 2.96 -1.47 -4.14
C HIS A 31 3.74 -2.18 -3.03
N VAL A 32 3.71 -1.62 -1.82
CA VAL A 32 4.38 -2.19 -0.64
C VAL A 32 3.59 -3.37 -0.07
N GLY A 33 2.27 -3.26 -0.05
CA GLY A 33 1.38 -4.24 0.59
C GLY A 33 0.50 -3.60 1.66
N GLY A 34 0.19 -4.36 2.70
CA GLY A 34 -0.55 -3.87 3.86
C GLY A 34 0.37 -3.41 4.99
N TYR A 35 -0.23 -3.21 6.17
CA TYR A 35 0.50 -2.79 7.36
C TYR A 35 1.60 -3.79 7.78
N GLN A 36 1.37 -5.09 7.58
CA GLN A 36 2.34 -6.13 7.96
C GLN A 36 3.61 -6.01 7.13
N GLU A 37 3.47 -5.92 5.80
CA GLU A 37 4.59 -5.79 4.88
C GLU A 37 5.39 -4.50 5.13
N LEU A 38 4.71 -3.37 5.39
CA LEU A 38 5.39 -2.14 5.79
C LEU A 38 6.22 -2.34 7.08
N ARG A 39 5.64 -3.00 8.08
CA ARG A 39 6.31 -3.23 9.37
C ARG A 39 7.51 -4.18 9.24
N GLU A 40 7.48 -5.12 8.30
CA GLU A 40 8.62 -5.98 8.00
C GLU A 40 9.76 -5.20 7.32
N LEU A 41 9.44 -4.29 6.40
CA LEU A 41 10.44 -3.40 5.79
C LEU A 41 11.10 -2.49 6.83
N GLU A 42 10.32 -1.96 7.78
CA GLU A 42 10.85 -1.16 8.89
C GLU A 42 11.81 -1.99 9.75
N LYS A 43 11.38 -3.18 10.19
CA LYS A 43 12.20 -4.08 11.03
C LYS A 43 13.50 -4.52 10.35
N THR A 44 13.48 -4.70 9.04
CA THR A 44 14.67 -5.10 8.26
C THR A 44 15.57 -3.92 7.88
N GLY A 45 15.19 -2.69 8.24
CA GLY A 45 15.91 -1.48 7.87
C GLY A 45 15.81 -1.10 6.39
N LYS A 46 14.98 -1.81 5.61
CA LYS A 46 14.81 -1.61 4.16
C LYS A 46 13.80 -0.53 3.82
N LEU A 47 13.04 -0.05 4.80
CA LEU A 47 12.00 0.96 4.59
C LEU A 47 12.59 2.26 4.02
N LEU A 48 13.67 2.78 4.60
CA LEU A 48 14.32 4.01 4.13
C LEU A 48 14.83 3.85 2.69
N SER A 49 15.46 2.72 2.36
CA SER A 49 15.92 2.44 1.01
C SER A 49 14.79 2.25 -0.01
N SER A 50 13.56 2.03 0.45
CA SER A 50 12.39 1.93 -0.43
C SER A 50 11.79 3.31 -0.75
N LEU A 51 12.34 4.38 -0.16
CA LEU A 51 11.92 5.77 -0.33
C LEU A 51 12.93 6.62 -1.13
N GLU A 52 14.07 6.04 -1.51
CA GLU A 52 15.07 6.65 -2.40
C GLU A 52 14.73 6.40 -3.87
#